data_AF-A0A8S0GXA4-F1
#
_entry.id   AF-A0A8S0GXA4-F1
#
_cell.length_a   1.000
_cell.length_b   1.000
_cell.length_c   1.000
_cell.angle_alpha   90.00
_cell.angle_beta   90.00
_cell.angle_gamma   90.00
#
_symmetry.space_group_name_H-M   'P 1'
#
loop_
_entity.id
_entity.type
_entity.pdbx_description
1 polymer ?
#
loop_
_entity_poly.entity_id
_entity_poly.type
_entity_poly.pdbx_seq_one_letter_code
_entity_poly.pdbx_strand_id
1 'polypeptide(L)' 'MSEPLLHLTGISRSFTAGDREFLALKHIDLSIQAGEMVAITGASGRASRP' A
#
# COMPACT_ATOMS: atom_id res chain seq x y z
N MET A 1 0.26 -11.99 23.98
CA MET A 1 -0.35 -11.47 22.73
C MET A 1 0.62 -11.77 21.61
N SER A 2 0.16 -12.35 20.49
CA SER A 2 1.04 -12.74 19.38
C SER A 2 1.56 -11.53 18.62
N GLU A 3 2.84 -11.57 18.24
CA GLU A 3 3.39 -10.60 17.29
C GLU A 3 2.77 -10.85 15.90
N PRO A 4 2.39 -9.78 15.16
CA PRO A 4 1.89 -9.94 13.80
C PRO A 4 2.91 -10.64 12.89
N LEU A 5 2.43 -11.50 12.00
CA LEU A 5 3.28 -12.19 11.03
C LEU A 5 3.82 -11.22 9.97
N LEU A 6 3.02 -10.22 9.60
CA LEU A 6 3.43 -9.12 8.73
C LEU A 6 3.13 -7.81 9.44
N HIS A 7 4.13 -6.94 9.56
CA HIS A 7 3.98 -5.59 10.10
C HIS A 7 4.64 -4.58 9.17
N LEU A 8 3.88 -3.60 8.73
CA LEU A 8 4.27 -2.52 7.84
C LEU A 8 3.93 -1.19 8.51
N THR A 9 4.88 -0.27 8.53
CA THR A 9 4.70 1.05 9.16
C THR A 9 5.28 2.14 8.26
N GLY A 10 4.49 3.17 7.98
CA GLY A 10 4.87 4.34 7.20
C GLY A 10 5.20 4.06 5.73
N ILE A 11 4.75 2.91 5.18
CA ILE A 11 5.17 2.47 3.85
C ILE A 11 4.65 3.44 2.79
N SER A 12 5.59 4.03 2.06
CA SER A 12 5.31 4.92 0.93
C SER A 12 6.09 4.44 -0.29
N ARG A 13 5.49 4.58 -1.47
CA ARG A 13 6.13 4.19 -2.72
C ARG A 13 5.72 5.15 -3.82
N SER A 14 6.69 5.83 -4.39
CA SER A 14 6.51 6.62 -5.60
C SER A 14 6.97 5.87 -6.84
N PHE A 15 6.40 6.25 -7.97
CA PHE A 15 6.79 5.80 -9.28
C PHE A 15 6.88 7.00 -10.21
N THR A 16 7.76 6.89 -11.20
CA THR A 16 7.89 7.88 -12.26
C THR A 16 7.20 7.35 -13.51
N ALA A 17 6.26 8.12 -14.05
CA ALA A 17 5.62 7.85 -15.33
C ALA A 17 5.91 9.00 -16.29
N GLY A 18 6.84 8.77 -17.23
CA GLY A 18 7.37 9.81 -18.10
C GLY A 18 8.09 10.88 -17.26
N ASP A 19 7.63 12.12 -17.37
CA ASP A 19 8.23 13.26 -16.67
C ASP A 19 7.56 13.60 -15.33
N ARG A 20 6.61 12.77 -14.86
CA ARG A 20 5.87 13.01 -13.62
C ARG A 20 6.12 11.90 -12.60
N GLU A 21 6.40 12.31 -11.37
CA GLU A 21 6.40 11.42 -10.21
C GLU A 21 4.99 11.37 -9.59
N PHE A 22 4.57 10.19 -9.16
CA PHE A 22 3.34 10.02 -8.39
C PHE A 22 3.53 9.00 -7.25
N LEU A 23 2.84 9.23 -6.14
CA LEU A 23 2.81 8.32 -4.99
C LEU A 23 1.74 7.25 -5.20
N ALA A 24 2.16 6.00 -5.36
CA ALA A 24 1.29 4.83 -5.41
C ALA A 24 0.89 4.33 -4.02
N LEU A 25 1.80 4.39 -3.05
CA LEU A 25 1.51 4.16 -1.64
C LEU A 25 1.84 5.44 -0.85
N LYS A 26 0.89 5.89 -0.03
CA LYS A 26 1.01 7.12 0.76
C LYS A 26 0.88 6.77 2.24
N HIS A 27 2.01 6.58 2.91
CA HIS A 27 2.09 6.36 4.35
C HIS A 27 1.12 5.28 4.86
N ILE A 28 1.36 4.04 4.45
CA ILE A 28 0.52 2.88 4.80
C ILE A 28 1.08 2.16 6.02
N ASP A 29 0.21 1.98 7.01
CA ASP A 29 0.40 1.09 8.15
C ASP A 29 -0.50 -0.13 7.99
N LEU A 30 0.05 -1.34 8.09
CA LEU A 30 -0.69 -2.60 7.97
C LEU A 30 -0.10 -3.67 8.88
N SER A 31 -0.95 -4.39 9.60
CA SER A 31 -0.55 -5.57 10.37
C SER A 31 -1.43 -6.74 9.98
N ILE A 32 -0.85 -7.92 9.76
CA ILE A 32 -1.57 -9.16 9.46
C ILE A 32 -1.11 -10.24 10.43
N GLN A 33 -2.08 -10.88 11.10
CA GLN A 33 -1.83 -11.97 12.05
C GLN A 33 -1.67 -13.32 11.35
N ALA A 34 -1.03 -14.27 12.02
CA ALA A 34 -0.91 -15.63 11.50
C ALA A 34 -2.31 -16.27 11.34
N GLY A 35 -2.57 -16.81 10.14
CA GLY A 35 -3.88 -17.42 9.80
C GLY A 35 -4.97 -16.41 9.40
N GLU A 36 -4.67 -15.12 9.41
CA GLU A 36 -5.59 -14.08 8.93
C GLU A 36 -5.63 -14.04 7.40
N MET A 37 -6.83 -14.02 6.82
CA MET A 37 -7.04 -13.88 5.39
C MET A 37 -7.56 -12.47 5.09
N VAL A 38 -6.76 -11.68 4.39
CA VAL A 38 -7.06 -10.28 4.09
C VAL A 38 -7.19 -10.09 2.58
N ALA A 39 -8.24 -9.42 2.14
CA ALA A 39 -8.42 -9.00 0.76
C ALA A 39 -8.12 -7.50 0.61
N ILE A 40 -7.17 -7.16 -0.26
CA ILE A 40 -6.90 -5.77 -0.64
C ILE A 40 -7.80 -5.43 -1.83
N THR A 41 -8.64 -4.41 -1.68
CA THR A 41 -9.59 -3.98 -2.71
C THR A 41 -9.43 -2.49 -2.99
N GLY A 42 -9.88 -2.05 -4.17
CA GLY A 42 -9.82 -0.65 -4.57
C GLY A 42 -10.25 -0.48 -6.02
N ALA A 43 -10.55 0.76 -6.40
CA ALA A 43 -10.74 1.07 -7.81
C ALA A 43 -9.46 0.75 -8.58
N SER A 44 -9.57 0.26 -9.81
CA SER A 44 -8.39 0.19 -10.68
C SER A 44 -7.83 1.60 -10.78
N GLY A 45 -6.53 1.73 -10.54
CA GLY A 45 -5.84 3.01 -10.64
C GLY A 45 -5.93 3.50 -12.08
N ARG A 46 -7.00 4.21 -12.44
CA ARG A 46 -6.91 5.20 -13.50
C ARG A 46 -5.93 6.22 -12.96
N ALA A 47 -4.76 6.33 -13.57
CA ALA A 47 -3.93 7.51 -13.40
C ALA A 47 -4.81 8.69 -13.80
N SER A 48 -5.47 9.32 -12.82
CA SER A 48 -6.26 10.51 -13.05
C SER A 48 -5.23 11.56 -13.45
N ARG A 49 -5.11 11.78 -14.75
CA ARG A 49 -4.37 12.90 -15.31
C ARG A 49 -4.98 14.17 -14.71
N PRO A 50 -4.26 14.94 -13.89
CA PRO A 50 -4.47 16.38 -13.87
C PRO A 50 -3.96 16.96 -15.21
#